data_AF-A0A0F9S0N2-F1
#
_entry.id   AF-A0A0F9S0N2-F1
#
_cell.length_a   1.000
_cell.length_b   1.000
_cell.length_c   1.000
_cell.angle_alpha   90.00
_cell.angle_beta   90.00
_cell.angle_gamma   90.00
#
_symmetry.space_group_name_H-M   'P 1'
#
loop_
_entity.id
_entity.type
_entity.pdbx_description
1 polymer ?
#
loop_
_entity_poly.entity_id
_entity_poly.type
_entity_poly.pdbx_seq_one_letter_code
_entity_poly.pdbx_strand_id
1 'polypeptide(L)' 'IFQMKREYYDQLIGYYTLYRIDGIDDMPEDNEIKQIGVYFSRYGYLHLYNIEDIIDENRFPEFVEWFKDRAIQEYGGI' A
#
# COMPACT_ATOMS: atom_id res chain seq x y z
N ILE A 1 -19.86 14.62 -2.07
CA ILE A 1 -19.39 13.65 -1.06
C ILE A 1 -18.20 12.93 -1.67
N PHE A 2 -17.10 12.79 -0.94
CA PHE A 2 -15.93 12.06 -1.44
C PHE A 2 -16.31 10.62 -1.78
N GLN A 3 -15.82 10.11 -2.91
CA GLN A 3 -16.00 8.72 -3.31
C GLN A 3 -14.63 8.13 -3.57
N MET A 4 -14.29 7.10 -2.81
CA MET A 4 -13.05 6.38 -2.96
C MET A 4 -13.07 5.61 -4.29
N LYS A 5 -12.09 5.89 -5.16
CA LYS A 5 -11.96 5.24 -6.47
C LYS A 5 -11.06 4.03 -6.36
N ARG A 6 -11.37 2.99 -7.12
CA ARG A 6 -10.56 1.77 -7.20
C ARG A 6 -9.08 2.05 -7.44
N GLU A 7 -8.76 2.98 -8.34
CA GLU A 7 -7.39 3.40 -8.66
C GLU A 7 -6.62 3.94 -7.44
N TYR A 8 -7.29 4.70 -6.55
CA TYR A 8 -6.65 5.23 -5.33
C TYR A 8 -6.35 4.11 -4.34
N TYR A 9 -7.27 3.15 -4.22
CA TYR A 9 -7.05 1.97 -3.40
C TYR A 9 -5.90 1.12 -3.92
N ASP A 10 -5.89 0.82 -5.22
CA ASP A 10 -4.82 0.03 -5.83
C ASP A 10 -3.45 0.71 -5.67
N GLN A 11 -3.39 2.05 -5.74
CA GLN A 11 -2.17 2.81 -5.43
C GLN A 11 -1.75 2.66 -3.96
N LEU A 12 -2.69 2.79 -3.01
CA LEU A 12 -2.38 2.63 -1.58
C LEU A 12 -1.84 1.22 -1.28
N ILE A 13 -2.47 0.17 -1.83
CA ILE A 13 -1.99 -1.20 -1.69
C ILE A 13 -0.62 -1.37 -2.37
N GLY A 14 -0.43 -0.81 -3.55
CA GLY A 14 0.86 -0.81 -4.25
C GLY A 14 1.97 -0.21 -3.42
N TYR A 15 1.76 0.98 -2.84
CA TYR A 15 2.76 1.63 -1.99
C TYR A 15 3.05 0.83 -0.71
N TYR A 16 2.02 0.28 -0.05
CA TYR A 16 2.23 -0.58 1.10
C TYR A 16 3.03 -1.84 0.72
N THR A 17 2.78 -2.40 -0.47
CA THR A 17 3.51 -3.57 -0.98
C THR A 17 4.98 -3.24 -1.23
N LEU A 18 5.29 -2.08 -1.83
CA LEU A 18 6.67 -1.62 -2.02
C LEU A 18 7.40 -1.41 -0.68
N TYR A 19 6.73 -0.79 0.29
CA TYR A 19 7.23 -0.70 1.66
C TYR A 19 7.56 -2.08 2.25
N ARG A 20 6.71 -3.08 2.01
CA ARG A 20 6.93 -4.46 2.48
C ARG A 20 8.04 -5.21 1.73
N ILE A 21 8.47 -4.71 0.57
CA ILE A 21 9.57 -5.30 -0.21
C ILE A 21 10.93 -4.77 0.27
N ASP A 22 11.08 -3.45 0.42
CA ASP A 22 12.40 -2.82 0.64
C ASP A 22 12.43 -1.79 1.79
N GLY A 23 11.31 -1.59 2.47
CA GLY A 23 11.22 -0.60 3.54
C GLY A 23 11.10 0.84 3.03
N ILE A 24 11.48 1.79 3.87
CA ILE A 24 11.54 3.23 3.57
C ILE A 24 12.87 3.75 4.10
N ASP A 25 13.63 4.42 3.25
CA ASP A 25 14.89 5.06 3.64
C ASP A 25 14.71 5.95 4.88
N ASP A 26 15.66 5.88 5.80
CA ASP A 26 15.68 6.62 7.07
C ASP A 26 14.49 6.31 8.03
N MET A 27 13.66 5.31 7.73
CA MET A 27 12.66 4.85 8.69
C MET A 27 13.31 3.95 9.75
N PRO A 28 13.16 4.24 11.06
CA PRO A 28 13.63 3.36 12.13
C PRO A 28 13.10 1.93 11.97
N GLU A 29 13.95 0.93 12.25
CA GLU A 29 13.60 -0.49 12.09
C GLU A 29 12.37 -0.92 12.92
N ASP A 30 12.14 -0.26 14.05
CA ASP A 30 11.01 -0.55 14.95
C ASP A 30 9.68 0.10 14.50
N ASN A 31 9.70 0.91 13.42
CA ASN A 31 8.49 1.55 12.93
C ASN A 31 7.72 0.64 11.97
N GLU A 32 6.39 0.71 12.07
CA GLU A 32 5.48 -0.05 11.24
C GLU A 32 4.33 0.85 10.74
N ILE A 33 4.00 0.73 9.46
CA ILE A 33 2.82 1.39 8.88
C ILE A 33 1.57 0.59 9.31
N LYS A 34 0.78 1.16 10.22
CA LYS A 34 -0.47 0.55 10.70
C LYS A 34 -1.72 1.05 9.97
N GLN A 35 -1.63 2.20 9.32
CA GLN A 35 -2.74 2.84 8.62
C GLN A 35 -2.27 3.46 7.32
N ILE A 36 -3.10 3.35 6.29
CA ILE A 36 -2.92 4.02 4.99
C ILE A 36 -4.19 4.78 4.62
N GLY A 37 -4.08 5.80 3.79
CA GLY A 37 -5.24 6.60 3.47
C GLY A 37 -4.99 7.74 2.51
N VAL A 38 -6.07 8.45 2.20
CA VAL A 38 -6.04 9.61 1.30
C VAL A 38 -6.54 10.85 2.03
N TYR A 39 -5.77 11.94 1.92
CA TYR A 39 -6.16 13.25 2.41
C TYR A 39 -6.70 14.13 1.28
N PHE A 40 -7.92 14.64 1.45
CA PHE A 40 -8.61 15.50 0.50
C PHE A 40 -8.58 16.96 0.95
N SER A 41 -7.50 17.66 0.58
CA SER A 41 -7.21 19.01 1.06
C SER A 41 -8.34 20.02 0.83
N ARG A 42 -9.08 19.92 -0.28
CA ARG A 42 -10.20 20.85 -0.59
C ARG A 42 -11.30 20.84 0.47
N TYR A 43 -11.49 19.71 1.15
CA TYR A 43 -12.56 19.51 2.13
C TYR A 43 -12.04 19.22 3.54
N GLY A 44 -10.72 19.25 3.76
CA GLY A 44 -10.11 18.89 5.04
C GLY A 44 -10.48 17.48 5.51
N TYR A 45 -10.67 16.54 4.58
CA TYR A 45 -11.16 15.20 4.89
C TYR A 45 -10.05 14.17 4.77
N LEU A 46 -9.83 13.40 5.85
CA LEU A 46 -8.86 12.30 5.90
C LEU A 46 -9.62 10.98 5.94
N HIS A 47 -9.36 10.11 4.95
CA HIS A 47 -9.93 8.77 4.89
C HIS A 47 -8.82 7.75 5.16
N LEU A 48 -8.94 6.98 6.24
CA LEU A 48 -7.95 6.00 6.69
C LEU A 48 -8.51 4.59 6.67
N TYR A 49 -7.61 3.63 6.46
CA TYR A 49 -7.82 2.20 6.61
C TYR A 49 -6.75 1.66 7.55
N ASN A 50 -7.12 0.76 8.48
CA ASN A 50 -6.12 -0.01 9.22
C ASN A 50 -5.62 -1.14 8.32
N ILE A 51 -4.32 -1.42 8.37
CA ILE A 51 -3.72 -2.51 7.58
C ILE A 51 -4.37 -3.85 7.91
N GLU A 52 -4.66 -4.11 9.18
CA GLU A 52 -5.30 -5.36 9.64
C GLU A 52 -6.70 -5.60 9.06
N ASP A 53 -7.40 -4.55 8.62
CA ASP A 53 -8.72 -4.64 8.01
C ASP A 53 -8.67 -4.99 6.51
N ILE A 54 -7.50 -4.80 5.87
CA ILE A 54 -7.33 -4.91 4.42
C ILE A 54 -6.34 -6.00 4.00
N ILE A 55 -5.40 -6.36 4.88
CA ILE A 55 -4.30 -7.29 4.60
C ILE A 55 -4.40 -8.47 5.56
N ASP A 56 -4.53 -9.67 4.99
CA ASP A 56 -4.30 -10.91 5.72
C ASP A 56 -2.82 -11.25 5.65
N GLU A 57 -2.10 -11.05 6.75
CA GLU A 57 -0.66 -11.30 6.83
C GLU A 57 -0.26 -12.75 6.50
N ASN A 58 -1.18 -13.72 6.62
CA ASN A 58 -0.88 -15.11 6.25
C ASN A 58 -0.84 -15.30 4.72
N ARG A 59 -1.50 -14.42 3.97
CA ARG A 59 -1.65 -14.51 2.50
C ARG A 59 -0.91 -13.41 1.76
N PHE A 60 -0.55 -12.34 2.46
CA PHE A 60 0.13 -11.21 1.86
C PHE A 60 1.48 -11.55 1.19
N PRO A 61 2.30 -12.48 1.73
CA PRO A 61 3.53 -12.90 1.05
C PRO A 61 3.28 -13.45 -0.36
N GLU A 62 2.20 -14.20 -0.59
CA GLU A 62 1.83 -14.70 -1.92
C GLU A 62 1.47 -13.56 -2.88
N PHE A 63 0.78 -12.54 -2.36
CA PHE A 63 0.46 -11.33 -3.12
C PHE A 63 1.71 -10.53 -3.47
N VAL A 64 2.66 -10.40 -2.54
CA VAL A 64 3.95 -9.72 -2.79
C VAL A 64 4.68 -10.39 -3.94
N GLU A 65 4.82 -11.72 -3.94
CA GLU A 65 5.49 -12.44 -5.03
C GLU A 65 4.76 -12.29 -6.37
N TRP A 66 3.42 -12.39 -6.38
CA TRP A 66 2.64 -12.10 -7.58
C TRP A 66 2.86 -10.67 -8.09
N PHE A 67 2.95 -9.69 -7.18
CA PHE A 67 3.17 -8.29 -7.52
C PHE A 67 4.55 -8.09 -8.17
N LYS A 68 5.60 -8.74 -7.62
CA LYS A 68 6.95 -8.76 -8.19
C LYS A 68 6.96 -9.34 -9.60
N ASP A 69 6.37 -10.53 -9.78
CA ASP A 69 6.27 -11.19 -11.08
C ASP A 69 5.54 -10.32 -12.10
N ARG A 70 4.45 -9.67 -11.68
CA ARG A 70 3.67 -8.79 -12.54
C ARG A 70 4.48 -7.56 -12.97
N ALA A 71 5.24 -6.95 -12.05
CA ALA A 71 6.11 -5.83 -12.36
C ALA A 71 7.22 -6.21 -13.36
N ILE A 72 7.84 -7.37 -13.17
CA ILE A 72 8.86 -7.90 -14.10
C ILE A 72 8.26 -8.14 -15.50
N GLN A 73 7.06 -8.71 -15.59
CA GLN A 73 6.41 -8.97 -16.88
C GLN A 73 6.06 -7.70 -17.65
N GLU A 74 5.60 -6.65 -16.95
CA GLU A 74 5.13 -5.41 -17.58
C GLU A 74 6.26 -4.38 -17.80
N TYR A 75 7.27 -4.37 -16.92
CA TYR A 75 8.28 -3.30 -16.86
C TYR A 75 9.73 -3.80 -16.87
N GLY A 76 9.98 -5.11 -16.78
CA GLY A 76 11.33 -5.69 -16.81
C GLY A 76 12.09 -5.63 -15.48
N GLY A 77 11.44 -5.21 -14.39
CA GLY A 77 12.03 -5.11 -13.06
C GLY A 77 11.04 -4.55 -12.04
N ILE A 78 11.52 -4.46 -10.81
CA ILE A 78 10.89 -3.74 -9.69
C ILE A 78 11.77 -2.55 -9.37
#